data_AF-A0A359M222-F1
#
_entry.id   AF-A0A359M222-F1
#
_cell.length_a   1.000
_cell.length_b   1.000
_cell.length_c   1.000
_cell.angle_alpha   90.00
_cell.angle_beta   90.00
_cell.angle_gamma   90.00
#
_symmetry.space_group_name_H-M   'P 1'
#
loop_
_entity.id
_entity.type
_entity.pdbx_description
1 polymer ?
#
loop_
_entity_poly.entity_id
_entity_poly.type
_entity_poly.pdbx_seq_one_letter_code
_entity_poly.pdbx_strand_id
1 'polypeptide(L)'
;MTVVCGDSHTATHGAFGALAFGIGTSEVEHVLATQCLLQRKSRTYEIHVDGALKDGVTAKDIILAVIARIGIGGGTGCVIEYTGPAIRALSMEERMTVCNMSIEGGARAGLIAPDDTTYQYLSGRPAAPKGAEWERALARWKALPSDDGAVYDQRLSLDASALEPMITFGTNPGMGMAISGTVPDPATVVDALERDTLAKALRYMDLEPGKPLAGKPVNVVFIGSCTNSRMSDLRAAAQVLKGRKVNPKVRTLVVPGSMQIKEQAQAEGLDRIFREAGAEWREAGCSMCIAMNGDQLAPGELAVSTSNRNFEG
;
A
#
# COMPACT_ATOMS: atom_id res chain seq x y z
N MET A 1 -18.62 7.30 6.92
CA MET A 1 -18.56 8.51 6.06
C MET A 1 -18.25 8.06 4.64
N THR A 2 -18.74 8.74 3.61
CA THR A 2 -18.39 8.45 2.21
C THR A 2 -17.44 9.53 1.70
N VAL A 3 -16.34 9.14 1.06
CA VAL A 3 -15.33 10.06 0.52
C VAL A 3 -15.04 9.68 -0.93
N VAL A 4 -15.08 10.65 -1.84
CA VAL A 4 -14.75 10.43 -3.25
C VAL A 4 -13.85 11.54 -3.76
N CYS A 5 -12.92 11.19 -4.63
CA CYS A 5 -11.97 12.13 -5.24
C CYS A 5 -11.52 11.60 -6.62
N GLY A 6 -10.96 12.46 -7.47
CA GLY A 6 -10.44 12.11 -8.79
C GLY A 6 -9.18 11.24 -8.80
N ASP A 7 -8.76 10.71 -7.65
CA ASP A 7 -7.59 9.86 -7.48
C ASP A 7 -8.00 8.42 -7.14
N SER A 8 -7.39 7.44 -7.79
CA SER A 8 -7.72 6.02 -7.57
C SER A 8 -7.43 5.56 -6.14
N HIS A 9 -6.40 6.12 -5.51
CA HIS A 9 -5.93 5.74 -4.17
C HIS A 9 -6.64 6.48 -3.04
N THR A 10 -7.74 7.17 -3.35
CA THR A 10 -8.71 7.67 -2.34
C THR A 10 -9.13 6.58 -1.36
N ALA A 11 -9.08 5.30 -1.78
CA ALA A 11 -9.27 4.12 -0.95
C ALA A 11 -8.43 4.08 0.34
N THR A 12 -7.30 4.79 0.39
CA THR A 12 -6.47 4.98 1.60
C THR A 12 -7.30 5.39 2.83
N HIS A 13 -8.32 6.24 2.64
CA HIS A 13 -9.15 6.73 3.75
C HIS A 13 -10.06 5.64 4.35
N GLY A 14 -10.15 4.48 3.69
CA GLY A 14 -10.73 3.25 4.22
C GLY A 14 -10.18 2.81 5.57
N ALA A 15 -8.91 3.14 5.83
CA ALA A 15 -8.24 2.87 7.11
C ALA A 15 -8.91 3.53 8.32
N PHE A 16 -9.74 4.55 8.10
CA PHE A 16 -10.48 5.29 9.12
C PHE A 16 -11.95 4.84 9.25
N GLY A 17 -12.35 3.72 8.64
CA GLY A 17 -13.75 3.28 8.60
C GLY A 17 -14.62 4.12 7.65
N ALA A 18 -14.03 4.79 6.66
CA ALA A 18 -14.75 5.55 5.65
C ALA A 18 -14.87 4.77 4.35
N LEU A 19 -16.06 4.74 3.74
CA LEU A 19 -16.22 4.22 2.39
C LEU A 19 -15.61 5.22 1.40
N ALA A 20 -14.37 4.97 1.00
CA ALA A 20 -13.58 5.91 0.20
C ALA A 20 -13.13 5.28 -1.12
N PHE A 21 -13.36 5.96 -2.24
CA PHE A 21 -12.99 5.44 -3.55
C PHE A 21 -12.77 6.55 -4.59
N GLY A 22 -11.93 6.24 -5.59
CA GLY A 22 -11.70 7.13 -6.73
C GLY A 22 -12.89 7.19 -7.68
N ILE A 23 -13.11 8.33 -8.31
CA ILE A 23 -14.17 8.57 -9.30
C ILE A 23 -13.64 9.33 -10.51
N GLY A 24 -14.32 9.23 -11.65
CA GLY A 24 -13.93 9.94 -12.87
C GLY A 24 -14.26 11.44 -12.85
N THR A 25 -13.67 12.23 -13.75
CA THR A 25 -13.87 13.69 -13.81
C THR A 25 -15.34 14.10 -13.88
N SER A 26 -16.15 13.45 -14.73
CA SER A 26 -17.59 13.74 -14.83
C SER A 26 -18.36 13.40 -13.55
N GLU A 27 -17.93 12.37 -12.81
CA GLU A 27 -18.51 12.04 -11.51
C GLU A 27 -18.12 13.09 -10.46
N VAL A 28 -16.89 13.62 -10.50
CA VAL A 28 -16.44 14.71 -9.63
C VAL A 28 -17.32 15.94 -9.84
N GLU A 29 -17.54 16.35 -11.09
CA GLU A 29 -18.45 17.45 -11.43
C GLU A 29 -19.86 17.22 -10.88
N HIS A 30 -20.39 16.00 -11.02
CA HIS A 30 -21.70 15.64 -10.51
C HIS A 30 -21.79 15.72 -8.98
N VAL A 31 -20.77 15.22 -8.27
CA VAL A 31 -20.70 15.29 -6.80
C VAL A 31 -20.59 16.75 -6.34
N LEU A 32 -19.78 17.58 -7.00
CA LEU A 32 -19.69 19.00 -6.66
C LEU A 32 -21.03 19.72 -6.87
N ALA A 33 -21.77 19.37 -7.92
CA ALA A 33 -23.06 19.98 -8.23
C ALA A 33 -24.20 19.49 -7.31
N THR A 34 -24.18 18.23 -6.88
CA THR A 34 -25.37 17.59 -6.27
C THR A 34 -25.14 16.97 -4.90
N GLN A 35 -23.89 16.78 -4.49
CA GLN A 35 -23.48 15.97 -3.32
C GLN A 35 -24.00 14.51 -3.36
N CYS A 36 -24.38 14.04 -4.56
CA CYS A 36 -24.91 12.71 -4.81
C CYS A 36 -24.08 12.02 -5.88
N LEU A 37 -24.10 10.68 -5.87
CA LEU A 37 -23.48 9.87 -6.91
C LEU A 37 -24.26 8.57 -7.10
N LEU A 38 -24.69 8.31 -8.34
CA LEU A 38 -25.38 7.06 -8.65
C LEU A 38 -24.39 5.89 -8.57
N GLN A 39 -24.66 4.94 -7.69
CA GLN A 39 -23.78 3.79 -7.48
C GLN A 39 -24.56 2.48 -7.43
N ARG A 40 -23.92 1.41 -7.94
CA ARG A 40 -24.39 0.04 -7.72
C ARG A 40 -23.84 -0.45 -6.39
N LYS A 41 -24.67 -1.18 -5.63
CA LYS A 41 -24.23 -1.79 -4.38
C LYS A 41 -23.10 -2.79 -4.67
N SER A 42 -21.94 -2.57 -4.06
CA SER A 42 -20.82 -3.48 -4.14
C SER A 42 -21.08 -4.75 -3.31
N ARG A 43 -20.50 -5.86 -3.75
CA ARG A 43 -20.41 -7.08 -2.95
C ARG A 43 -19.42 -6.89 -1.79
N THR A 44 -19.56 -7.65 -0.72
CA THR A 44 -18.66 -7.62 0.44
C THR A 44 -17.62 -8.73 0.36
N TYR A 45 -16.34 -8.39 0.54
CA TYR A 45 -15.25 -9.36 0.54
C TYR A 45 -14.44 -9.22 1.82
N GLU A 46 -14.53 -10.20 2.72
CA GLU A 46 -13.69 -10.24 3.91
C GLU A 46 -12.30 -10.77 3.60
N ILE A 47 -11.28 -10.04 4.02
CA ILE A 47 -9.91 -10.52 4.11
C ILE A 47 -9.56 -10.63 5.60
N HIS A 48 -9.66 -11.84 6.15
CA HIS A 48 -9.37 -12.12 7.54
C HIS A 48 -7.89 -12.47 7.72
N VAL A 49 -7.15 -11.67 8.49
CA VAL A 49 -5.73 -11.92 8.78
C VAL A 49 -5.54 -12.27 10.25
N ASP A 50 -5.31 -13.55 10.50
CA ASP A 50 -5.09 -14.11 11.83
C ASP A 50 -3.61 -14.07 12.24
N GLY A 51 -3.30 -14.38 13.49
CA GLY A 51 -1.94 -14.43 14.01
C GLY A 51 -1.31 -13.05 14.22
N ALA A 52 0.02 -13.01 14.19
CA ALA A 52 0.82 -11.79 14.38
C ALA A 52 2.00 -11.75 13.40
N LEU A 53 2.36 -10.54 12.96
CA LEU A 53 3.51 -10.35 12.08
C LEU A 53 4.82 -10.65 12.83
N LYS A 54 5.75 -11.29 12.12
CA LYS A 54 7.12 -11.50 12.57
C LYS A 54 7.96 -10.24 12.39
N ASP A 55 9.08 -10.16 13.10
CA ASP A 55 10.08 -9.11 12.91
C ASP A 55 10.51 -9.03 11.44
N GLY A 56 10.52 -7.82 10.89
CA GLY A 56 10.86 -7.54 9.49
C GLY A 56 9.71 -7.72 8.50
N VAL A 57 8.54 -8.20 8.94
CA VAL A 57 7.31 -8.25 8.15
C VAL A 57 6.39 -7.10 8.53
N THR A 58 5.79 -6.46 7.55
CA THR A 58 5.06 -5.20 7.66
C THR A 58 3.66 -5.32 7.06
N ALA A 59 2.85 -4.26 7.23
CA ALA A 59 1.57 -4.15 6.54
C ALA A 59 1.67 -4.18 5.00
N LYS A 60 2.82 -3.78 4.43
CA LYS A 60 3.06 -3.90 2.99
C LYS A 60 3.07 -5.37 2.56
N ASP A 61 3.64 -6.24 3.38
CA ASP A 61 3.74 -7.66 3.09
C ASP A 61 2.37 -8.35 3.19
N ILE A 62 1.53 -7.95 4.14
CA ILE A 62 0.12 -8.38 4.20
C ILE A 62 -0.57 -8.08 2.88
N ILE A 63 -0.55 -6.82 2.43
CA ILE A 63 -1.35 -6.43 1.26
C ILE A 63 -0.77 -7.00 -0.05
N LEU A 64 0.56 -7.15 -0.15
CA LEU A 64 1.16 -7.87 -1.27
C LEU A 64 0.77 -9.35 -1.30
N ALA A 65 0.71 -10.03 -0.15
CA ALA A 65 0.26 -11.42 -0.08
C ALA A 65 -1.21 -11.58 -0.46
N VAL A 66 -2.07 -10.63 -0.06
CA VAL A 66 -3.47 -10.59 -0.49
C VAL A 66 -3.56 -10.45 -2.01
N ILE A 67 -2.87 -9.46 -2.59
CA ILE A 67 -2.93 -9.19 -4.04
C ILE A 67 -2.32 -10.33 -4.85
N ALA A 68 -1.24 -10.97 -4.38
CA ALA A 68 -0.69 -12.15 -5.01
C ALA A 68 -1.67 -13.33 -5.04
N ARG A 69 -2.55 -13.44 -4.03
CA ARG A 69 -3.52 -14.54 -3.92
C ARG A 69 -4.81 -14.31 -4.68
N ILE A 70 -5.27 -13.06 -4.76
CA ILE A 70 -6.53 -12.72 -5.47
C ILE A 70 -6.29 -12.20 -6.89
N GLY A 71 -5.04 -11.87 -7.24
CA GLY A 71 -4.65 -11.23 -8.49
C GLY A 71 -5.14 -9.78 -8.60
N ILE A 72 -4.81 -9.13 -9.71
CA ILE A 72 -5.17 -7.72 -9.95
C ILE A 72 -6.67 -7.47 -10.19
N GLY A 73 -7.46 -8.53 -10.34
CA GLY A 73 -8.90 -8.47 -10.60
C GLY A 73 -9.78 -9.16 -9.54
N GLY A 74 -9.20 -9.77 -8.51
CA GLY A 74 -9.94 -10.61 -7.56
C GLY A 74 -10.96 -9.85 -6.70
N GLY A 75 -10.75 -8.55 -6.50
CA GLY A 75 -11.67 -7.66 -5.79
C GLY A 75 -12.74 -7.01 -6.66
N THR A 76 -12.80 -7.32 -7.97
CA THR A 76 -13.66 -6.58 -8.91
C THR A 76 -15.14 -6.61 -8.50
N GLY A 77 -15.72 -5.41 -8.39
CA GLY A 77 -17.11 -5.22 -7.97
C GLY A 77 -17.37 -5.39 -6.47
N CYS A 78 -16.31 -5.55 -5.67
CA CYS A 78 -16.39 -5.70 -4.22
C CYS A 78 -15.84 -4.48 -3.48
N VAL A 79 -16.27 -4.33 -2.22
CA VAL A 79 -15.54 -3.59 -1.18
C VAL A 79 -14.90 -4.63 -0.27
N ILE A 80 -13.61 -4.46 -0.01
CA ILE A 80 -12.87 -5.33 0.89
C ILE A 80 -12.98 -4.78 2.32
N GLU A 81 -13.34 -5.63 3.27
CA GLU A 81 -13.12 -5.37 4.69
C GLU A 81 -11.94 -6.22 5.19
N TYR A 82 -10.93 -5.57 5.78
CA TYR A 82 -9.80 -6.25 6.38
C TYR A 82 -10.08 -6.47 7.88
N THR A 83 -10.10 -7.72 8.30
CA THR A 83 -10.46 -8.13 9.67
C THR A 83 -9.35 -8.99 10.29
N GLY A 84 -9.51 -9.34 11.56
CA GLY A 84 -8.60 -10.23 12.27
C GLY A 84 -7.58 -9.51 13.18
N PRO A 85 -6.94 -10.25 14.09
CA PRO A 85 -6.03 -9.71 15.09
C PRO A 85 -4.81 -9.00 14.49
N ALA A 86 -4.23 -9.51 13.39
CA ALA A 86 -3.08 -8.89 12.75
C ALA A 86 -3.42 -7.49 12.23
N ILE A 87 -4.61 -7.31 11.63
CA ILE A 87 -5.10 -6.00 11.14
C ILE A 87 -5.35 -5.04 12.30
N ARG A 88 -5.96 -5.51 13.40
CA ARG A 88 -6.20 -4.67 14.60
C ARG A 88 -4.90 -4.18 15.24
N ALA A 89 -3.84 -5.00 15.22
CA ALA A 89 -2.53 -4.66 15.76
C ALA A 89 -1.78 -3.58 14.95
N LEU A 90 -2.17 -3.33 13.69
CA LEU A 90 -1.54 -2.32 12.85
C LEU A 90 -1.78 -0.90 13.38
N SER A 91 -0.74 -0.07 13.29
CA SER A 91 -0.85 1.37 13.46
C SER A 91 -1.73 1.99 12.36
N MET A 92 -2.21 3.22 12.58
CA MET A 92 -2.98 3.91 11.52
C MET A 92 -2.21 4.09 10.22
N GLU A 93 -0.90 4.31 10.29
CA GLU A 93 -0.04 4.46 9.10
C GLU A 93 0.02 3.15 8.30
N GLU A 94 0.09 2.01 8.98
CA GLU A 94 0.07 0.68 8.37
C GLU A 94 -1.31 0.30 7.81
N ARG A 95 -2.39 0.67 8.50
CA ARG A 95 -3.77 0.48 7.99
C ARG A 95 -3.99 1.24 6.70
N MET A 96 -3.45 2.46 6.59
CA MET A 96 -3.50 3.24 5.35
C MET A 96 -2.73 2.56 4.21
N THR A 97 -1.60 1.90 4.48
CA THR A 97 -0.88 1.08 3.49
C THR A 97 -1.77 -0.03 2.93
N VAL A 98 -2.47 -0.76 3.80
CA VAL A 98 -3.36 -1.85 3.40
C VAL A 98 -4.54 -1.33 2.56
N CYS A 99 -5.26 -0.31 3.04
CA CYS A 99 -6.42 0.22 2.32
C CYS A 99 -6.05 0.97 1.03
N ASN A 100 -4.87 1.59 0.97
CA ASN A 100 -4.36 2.22 -0.25
C ASN A 100 -4.31 1.20 -1.39
N MET A 101 -3.74 0.03 -1.13
CA MET A 101 -3.47 -0.97 -2.16
C MET A 101 -4.64 -1.92 -2.46
N SER A 102 -5.82 -1.70 -1.89
CA SER A 102 -7.02 -2.48 -2.23
C SER A 102 -7.39 -2.37 -3.71
N ILE A 103 -7.10 -1.21 -4.33
CA ILE A 103 -7.37 -0.96 -5.75
C ILE A 103 -6.45 -1.77 -6.67
N GLU A 104 -5.22 -2.07 -6.24
CA GLU A 104 -4.31 -2.95 -6.97
C GLU A 104 -4.77 -4.41 -7.01
N GLY A 105 -5.63 -4.83 -6.06
CA GLY A 105 -6.36 -6.10 -6.12
C GLY A 105 -7.68 -6.03 -6.88
N GLY A 106 -8.00 -4.88 -7.48
CA GLY A 106 -9.23 -4.64 -8.24
C GLY A 106 -10.45 -4.29 -7.39
N ALA A 107 -10.30 -4.15 -6.07
CA ALA A 107 -11.41 -3.76 -5.20
C ALA A 107 -11.75 -2.29 -5.35
N ARG A 108 -13.02 -1.95 -5.16
CA ARG A 108 -13.48 -0.56 -5.21
C ARG A 108 -12.93 0.28 -4.06
N ALA A 109 -12.88 -0.32 -2.88
CA ALA A 109 -12.39 0.29 -1.66
C ALA A 109 -11.90 -0.81 -0.71
N GLY A 110 -10.97 -0.45 0.17
CA GLY A 110 -10.65 -1.19 1.37
C GLY A 110 -11.28 -0.53 2.59
N LEU A 111 -11.61 -1.30 3.62
CA LEU A 111 -12.16 -0.82 4.88
C LEU A 111 -11.47 -1.52 6.05
N ILE A 112 -11.16 -0.75 7.08
CA ILE A 112 -10.81 -1.26 8.40
C ILE A 112 -11.74 -0.59 9.41
N ALA A 113 -12.41 -1.41 10.23
CA ALA A 113 -13.30 -0.90 11.26
C ALA A 113 -12.54 0.03 12.22
N PRO A 114 -13.09 1.20 12.56
CA PRO A 114 -12.40 2.15 13.41
C PRO A 114 -12.45 1.69 14.86
N ASP A 115 -11.31 1.72 15.53
CA ASP A 115 -11.12 1.31 16.93
C ASP A 115 -10.32 2.37 17.71
N ASP A 116 -9.87 2.02 18.92
CA ASP A 116 -9.10 2.94 19.76
C ASP A 116 -7.84 3.48 19.09
N THR A 117 -7.17 2.69 18.22
CA THR A 117 -6.03 3.16 17.43
C THR A 117 -6.45 4.29 16.48
N THR A 118 -7.60 4.15 15.84
CA THR A 118 -8.18 5.21 14.99
C THR A 118 -8.56 6.45 15.80
N TYR A 119 -9.22 6.27 16.95
CA TYR A 119 -9.68 7.38 17.78
C TYR A 119 -8.51 8.16 18.36
N GLN A 120 -7.49 7.47 18.88
CA GLN A 120 -6.28 8.09 19.40
C GLN A 120 -5.52 8.85 18.32
N TYR A 121 -5.42 8.29 17.11
CA TYR A 121 -4.77 8.97 16.00
C TYR A 121 -5.48 10.27 15.62
N LEU A 122 -6.81 10.30 15.64
CA LEU A 122 -7.60 11.48 15.28
C LEU A 122 -7.65 12.53 16.39
N SER A 123 -7.57 12.12 17.67
CA SER A 123 -7.69 13.01 18.81
C SER A 123 -6.66 14.16 18.77
N GLY A 124 -7.14 15.39 18.98
CA GLY A 124 -6.29 16.59 19.00
C GLY A 124 -5.80 17.07 17.63
N ARG A 125 -6.09 16.38 16.51
CA ARG A 125 -5.71 16.86 15.18
C ARG A 125 -6.46 18.16 14.82
N PRO A 126 -5.87 19.06 14.01
CA PRO A 126 -6.44 20.38 13.73
C PRO A 126 -7.90 20.36 13.23
N ALA A 127 -8.26 19.38 12.39
CA ALA A 127 -9.59 19.22 11.79
C ALA A 127 -10.46 18.17 12.48
N ALA A 128 -10.00 17.57 13.59
CA ALA A 128 -10.80 16.63 14.35
C ALA A 128 -11.90 17.36 15.15
N PRO A 129 -13.07 16.73 15.37
CA PRO A 129 -14.10 17.25 16.27
C PRO A 129 -13.52 17.54 17.67
N LYS A 130 -14.08 18.53 18.38
CA LYS A 130 -13.63 18.94 19.72
C LYS A 130 -14.79 19.01 20.71
N GLY A 131 -14.50 18.83 21.99
CA GLY A 131 -15.50 18.92 23.06
C GLY A 131 -16.70 18.00 22.83
N ALA A 132 -17.92 18.53 22.94
CA ALA A 132 -19.15 17.74 22.75
C ALA A 132 -19.28 17.12 21.33
N GLU A 133 -18.70 17.73 20.29
CA GLU A 133 -18.68 17.15 18.94
C GLU A 133 -17.81 15.89 18.89
N TRP A 134 -16.71 15.85 19.65
CA TRP A 134 -15.83 14.68 19.75
C TRP A 134 -16.58 13.50 20.37
N GLU A 135 -17.27 13.72 21.49
CA GLU A 135 -18.03 12.65 22.15
C GLU A 135 -19.13 12.08 21.24
N ARG A 136 -19.86 12.95 20.51
CA ARG A 136 -20.85 12.50 19.52
C ARG A 136 -20.23 11.73 18.36
N ALA A 137 -19.11 12.22 17.83
CA ALA A 137 -18.40 11.55 16.75
C ALA A 137 -17.89 10.18 17.20
N LEU A 138 -17.29 10.10 18.39
CA LEU A 138 -16.79 8.87 18.99
C LEU A 138 -17.90 7.84 19.21
N ALA A 139 -19.05 8.26 19.77
CA ALA A 139 -20.21 7.39 19.94
C ALA A 139 -20.70 6.82 18.59
N ARG A 140 -20.74 7.66 17.55
CA ARG A 140 -21.09 7.22 16.19
C ARG A 140 -20.06 6.27 15.62
N TRP A 141 -18.77 6.55 15.75
CA TRP A 141 -17.70 5.73 15.19
C TRP A 141 -17.62 4.35 15.83
N LYS A 142 -17.89 4.25 17.14
CA LYS A 142 -17.97 2.98 17.87
C LYS A 142 -19.11 2.06 17.41
N ALA A 143 -20.09 2.60 16.69
CA ALA A 143 -21.20 1.85 16.09
C ALA A 143 -20.97 1.48 14.61
N LEU A 144 -19.80 1.79 14.04
CA LEU A 144 -19.46 1.45 12.65
C LEU A 144 -18.87 0.05 12.42
N PRO A 145 -18.17 -0.60 13.37
CA PRO A 145 -17.68 -1.95 13.16
C PRO A 145 -18.80 -2.93 12.78
N SER A 146 -18.47 -3.91 11.95
CA SER A 146 -19.40 -4.96 11.53
C SER A 146 -19.94 -5.75 12.73
N ASP A 147 -21.22 -6.10 12.70
CA ASP A 147 -21.87 -6.88 13.74
C ASP A 147 -21.27 -8.30 13.84
N ASP A 148 -21.28 -8.87 15.04
CA ASP A 148 -20.90 -10.27 15.25
C ASP A 148 -21.77 -11.19 14.37
N GLY A 149 -21.13 -12.04 13.56
CA GLY A 149 -21.81 -12.93 12.64
C GLY A 149 -22.20 -12.30 11.29
N ALA A 150 -21.69 -11.11 10.96
CA ALA A 150 -21.85 -10.52 9.64
C ALA A 150 -21.48 -11.50 8.51
N VAL A 151 -22.33 -11.55 7.47
CA VAL A 151 -22.15 -12.41 6.30
C VAL A 151 -21.47 -11.62 5.19
N TYR A 152 -20.49 -12.25 4.54
CA TYR A 152 -19.75 -11.68 3.42
C TYR A 152 -20.03 -12.47 2.15
N ASP A 153 -20.11 -11.79 1.00
CA ASP A 153 -20.28 -12.46 -0.29
C ASP A 153 -19.06 -13.33 -0.64
N GLN A 154 -17.87 -12.93 -0.18
CA GLN A 154 -16.62 -13.65 -0.35
C GLN A 154 -15.75 -13.54 0.91
N ARG A 155 -14.89 -14.54 1.14
CA ARG A 155 -13.94 -14.56 2.26
C ARG A 155 -12.58 -15.14 1.83
N LEU A 156 -11.51 -14.54 2.30
CA LEU A 156 -10.15 -15.06 2.23
C LEU A 156 -9.54 -15.00 3.64
N SER A 157 -8.88 -16.07 4.05
CA SER A 157 -8.13 -16.12 5.30
C SER A 157 -6.62 -16.19 5.03
N LEU A 158 -5.85 -15.44 5.81
CA LEU A 158 -4.39 -15.43 5.82
C LEU A 158 -3.88 -15.57 7.26
N ASP A 159 -2.76 -16.28 7.44
CA ASP A 159 -2.02 -16.34 8.71
C ASP A 159 -0.82 -15.38 8.62
N ALA A 160 -0.86 -14.28 9.38
CA ALA A 160 0.23 -13.31 9.45
C ALA A 160 1.54 -13.92 9.96
N SER A 161 1.46 -14.97 10.77
CA SER A 161 2.62 -15.65 11.34
C SER A 161 3.37 -16.46 10.28
N ALA A 162 2.71 -16.84 9.19
CA ALA A 162 3.31 -17.52 8.04
C ALA A 162 3.91 -16.55 7.01
N LEU A 163 3.62 -15.25 7.11
CA LEU A 163 4.16 -14.26 6.18
C LEU A 163 5.67 -14.05 6.38
N GLU A 164 6.30 -13.74 5.26
CA GLU A 164 7.70 -13.33 5.14
C GLU A 164 7.73 -11.99 4.39
N PRO A 165 8.86 -11.26 4.37
CA PRO A 165 8.97 -10.07 3.54
C PRO A 165 8.66 -10.40 2.08
N MET A 166 7.77 -9.63 1.47
CA MET A 166 7.22 -9.85 0.14
C MET A 166 7.80 -8.85 -0.87
N ILE A 167 7.80 -9.24 -2.13
CA ILE A 167 8.19 -8.39 -3.25
C ILE A 167 7.34 -8.71 -4.48
N THR A 168 7.04 -7.71 -5.29
CA THR A 168 6.50 -7.90 -6.63
C THR A 168 7.64 -8.03 -7.63
N PHE A 169 7.81 -9.20 -8.24
CA PHE A 169 8.94 -9.49 -9.12
C PHE A 169 8.69 -9.10 -10.59
N GLY A 170 7.42 -9.01 -11.00
CA GLY A 170 7.03 -8.84 -12.39
C GLY A 170 6.59 -7.42 -12.75
N THR A 171 5.62 -7.32 -13.67
CA THR A 171 5.14 -6.06 -14.25
C THR A 171 3.71 -5.69 -13.85
N ASN A 172 3.18 -6.31 -12.79
CA ASN A 172 1.97 -5.86 -12.13
C ASN A 172 1.95 -6.29 -10.65
N PRO A 173 1.08 -5.68 -9.82
CA PRO A 173 1.05 -5.95 -8.37
C PRO A 173 0.63 -7.38 -7.99
N GLY A 174 -0.05 -8.10 -8.89
CA GLY A 174 -0.44 -9.50 -8.71
C GLY A 174 0.73 -10.48 -8.77
N MET A 175 1.87 -10.07 -9.35
CA MET A 175 3.08 -10.88 -9.44
C MET A 175 3.93 -10.76 -8.16
N GLY A 176 3.32 -11.08 -7.02
CA GLY A 176 3.94 -11.04 -5.69
C GLY A 176 4.50 -12.40 -5.25
N MET A 177 5.60 -12.39 -4.52
CA MET A 177 6.19 -13.57 -3.88
C MET A 177 6.94 -13.19 -2.60
N ALA A 178 7.22 -14.17 -1.73
CA ALA A 178 8.17 -13.98 -0.63
C ALA A 178 9.58 -13.74 -1.20
N ILE A 179 10.36 -12.86 -0.58
CA ILE A 179 11.72 -12.52 -1.04
C ILE A 179 12.67 -13.73 -1.01
N SER A 180 12.38 -14.71 -0.16
CA SER A 180 13.07 -16.00 -0.05
C SER A 180 12.71 -16.98 -1.17
N GLY A 181 11.64 -16.71 -1.93
CA GLY A 181 11.15 -17.55 -3.01
C GLY A 181 11.97 -17.47 -4.29
N THR A 182 11.60 -18.30 -5.26
CA THR A 182 12.19 -18.34 -6.59
C THR A 182 11.23 -17.78 -7.63
N VAL A 183 11.78 -17.14 -8.66
CA VAL A 183 11.03 -16.63 -9.82
C VAL A 183 10.19 -17.77 -10.43
N PRO A 184 8.86 -17.61 -10.59
CA PRO A 184 7.99 -18.65 -11.14
C PRO A 184 8.37 -19.04 -12.56
N ASP A 185 8.20 -20.33 -12.90
CA ASP A 185 8.47 -20.84 -14.24
C ASP A 185 7.22 -20.85 -15.11
N PRO A 186 7.17 -20.07 -16.23
CA PRO A 186 6.06 -20.12 -17.19
C PRO A 186 5.73 -21.53 -17.68
N ALA A 187 6.69 -22.45 -17.76
CA ALA A 187 6.46 -23.83 -18.20
C ALA A 187 5.53 -24.61 -17.25
N THR A 188 5.39 -24.18 -15.99
CA THR A 188 4.51 -24.79 -14.99
C THR A 188 3.10 -24.21 -14.98
N VAL A 189 2.85 -23.12 -15.72
CA VAL A 189 1.56 -22.42 -15.75
C VAL A 189 0.65 -23.08 -16.80
N VAL A 190 -0.49 -23.61 -16.33
CA VAL A 190 -1.48 -24.32 -17.16
C VAL A 190 -2.21 -23.34 -18.09
N ASP A 191 -2.75 -22.25 -17.54
CA ASP A 191 -3.49 -21.26 -18.32
C ASP A 191 -2.57 -20.57 -19.35
N ALA A 192 -3.03 -20.50 -20.59
CA ALA A 192 -2.22 -20.02 -21.69
C ALA A 192 -2.00 -18.49 -21.65
N LEU A 193 -2.99 -17.75 -21.16
CA LEU A 193 -2.91 -16.30 -21.05
C LEU A 193 -1.97 -15.93 -19.88
N GLU A 194 -2.16 -16.53 -18.72
CA GLU A 194 -1.28 -16.32 -17.56
C GLU A 194 0.17 -16.69 -17.88
N ARG A 195 0.39 -17.80 -18.61
CA ARG A 195 1.72 -18.22 -19.06
C ARG A 195 2.38 -17.17 -19.96
N ASP A 196 1.66 -16.64 -20.94
CA ASP A 196 2.19 -15.60 -21.85
C ASP A 196 2.44 -14.28 -21.10
N THR A 197 1.53 -13.87 -20.21
CA THR A 197 1.70 -12.69 -19.35
C THR A 197 2.92 -12.81 -18.45
N LEU A 198 3.11 -13.96 -17.78
CA LEU A 198 4.30 -14.21 -16.96
C LEU A 198 5.57 -14.20 -17.82
N ALA A 199 5.59 -14.91 -18.95
CA ALA A 199 6.75 -14.96 -19.84
C ALA A 199 7.14 -13.56 -20.38
N LYS A 200 6.16 -12.69 -20.67
CA LYS A 200 6.41 -11.29 -21.04
C LYS A 200 7.01 -10.49 -19.88
N ALA A 201 6.44 -10.60 -18.69
CA ALA A 201 6.94 -9.91 -17.50
C ALA A 201 8.38 -10.32 -17.16
N LEU A 202 8.70 -11.61 -17.22
CA LEU A 202 10.07 -12.09 -16.96
C LEU A 202 11.07 -11.56 -18.00
N ARG A 203 10.69 -11.49 -19.29
CA ARG A 203 11.54 -10.88 -20.32
C ARG A 203 11.75 -9.39 -20.07
N TYR A 204 10.69 -8.66 -19.70
CA TYR A 204 10.79 -7.23 -19.41
C TYR A 204 11.69 -6.96 -18.20
N MET A 205 11.53 -7.75 -17.13
CA MET A 205 12.29 -7.62 -15.89
C MET A 205 13.69 -8.26 -15.93
N ASP A 206 14.06 -8.88 -17.06
CA ASP A 206 15.30 -9.65 -17.22
C ASP A 206 15.48 -10.73 -16.12
N LEU A 207 14.43 -11.50 -15.86
CA LEU A 207 14.41 -12.52 -14.80
C LEU A 207 14.45 -13.94 -15.38
N GLU A 208 15.35 -14.75 -14.84
CA GLU A 208 15.44 -16.18 -15.15
C GLU A 208 14.48 -16.99 -14.26
N PRO A 209 13.61 -17.83 -14.86
CA PRO A 209 12.78 -18.80 -14.14
C PRO A 209 13.58 -19.68 -13.16
N GLY A 210 13.01 -19.98 -12.00
CA GLY A 210 13.56 -20.86 -10.99
C GLY A 210 14.76 -20.31 -10.21
N LYS A 211 15.22 -19.08 -10.52
CA LYS A 211 16.29 -18.41 -9.76
C LYS A 211 15.74 -17.62 -8.58
N PRO A 212 16.51 -17.47 -7.49
CA PRO A 212 16.17 -16.52 -6.43
C PRO A 212 16.26 -15.08 -6.97
N LEU A 213 15.41 -14.19 -6.47
CA LEU A 213 15.52 -12.76 -6.77
C LEU A 213 16.59 -12.08 -5.92
N ALA A 214 16.78 -12.57 -4.68
CA ALA A 214 17.85 -12.11 -3.80
C ALA A 214 19.21 -12.31 -4.48
N GLY A 215 20.01 -11.25 -4.50
CA GLY A 215 21.32 -11.21 -5.16
C GLY A 215 21.30 -10.66 -6.58
N LYS A 216 20.13 -10.44 -7.20
CA LYS A 216 20.08 -9.71 -8.48
C LYS A 216 20.47 -8.25 -8.24
N PRO A 217 21.46 -7.70 -8.99
CA PRO A 217 21.84 -6.29 -8.87
C PRO A 217 20.67 -5.36 -9.22
N VAL A 218 20.57 -4.26 -8.49
CA VAL A 218 19.59 -3.20 -8.74
C VAL A 218 20.32 -1.90 -9.07
N ASN A 219 19.67 -1.03 -9.84
CA ASN A 219 20.20 0.28 -10.22
C ASN A 219 19.61 1.37 -9.33
N VAL A 220 18.33 1.23 -8.96
CA VAL A 220 17.58 2.26 -8.25
C VAL A 220 16.86 1.67 -7.03
N VAL A 221 16.87 2.40 -5.92
CA VAL A 221 16.03 2.12 -4.75
C VAL A 221 15.18 3.35 -4.48
N PHE A 222 13.86 3.18 -4.44
CA PHE A 222 12.90 4.25 -4.17
C PHE A 222 12.17 3.99 -2.86
N ILE A 223 12.41 4.86 -1.88
CA ILE A 223 11.74 4.87 -0.58
C ILE A 223 10.83 6.09 -0.56
N GLY A 224 9.57 5.88 -0.91
CA GLY A 224 8.60 6.93 -1.16
C GLY A 224 7.31 6.35 -1.72
N SER A 225 6.22 7.11 -1.62
CA SER A 225 4.87 6.88 -2.19
C SER A 225 3.81 7.30 -1.18
N CYS A 226 2.63 7.74 -1.64
CA CYS A 226 1.46 7.88 -0.77
C CYS A 226 1.12 6.60 0.03
N THR A 227 1.60 5.43 -0.42
CA THR A 227 1.49 4.15 0.27
C THR A 227 2.40 4.05 1.50
N ASN A 228 3.71 4.35 1.38
CA ASN A 228 4.75 4.00 2.36
C ASN A 228 5.83 5.09 2.48
N SER A 229 5.45 6.29 2.87
CA SER A 229 6.36 7.42 3.10
C SER A 229 5.94 8.28 4.28
N ARG A 230 5.30 7.63 5.26
CA ARG A 230 4.88 8.26 6.52
C ARG A 230 6.04 8.21 7.52
N MET A 231 5.83 8.76 8.72
CA MET A 231 6.94 8.87 9.68
C MET A 231 7.45 7.51 10.15
N SER A 232 6.58 6.51 10.33
CA SER A 232 7.01 5.17 10.69
C SER A 232 7.87 4.53 9.60
N ASP A 233 7.49 4.65 8.32
CA ASP A 233 8.26 4.15 7.17
C ASP A 233 9.66 4.80 7.11
N LEU A 234 9.73 6.13 7.22
CA LEU A 234 11.00 6.87 7.16
C LEU A 234 11.91 6.52 8.34
N ARG A 235 11.36 6.36 9.55
CA ARG A 235 12.15 5.92 10.70
C ARG A 235 12.69 4.50 10.50
N ALA A 236 11.88 3.58 9.98
CA ALA A 236 12.32 2.21 9.68
C ALA A 236 13.45 2.19 8.63
N ALA A 237 13.30 2.95 7.54
CA ALA A 237 14.35 3.10 6.53
C ALA A 237 15.64 3.72 7.11
N ALA A 238 15.51 4.75 7.96
CA ALA A 238 16.65 5.38 8.61
C ALA A 238 17.37 4.43 9.56
N GLN A 239 16.65 3.57 10.30
CA GLN A 239 17.27 2.55 11.15
C GLN A 239 18.14 1.58 10.36
N VAL A 240 17.72 1.20 9.16
CA VAL A 240 18.51 0.33 8.26
C VAL A 240 19.74 1.06 7.74
N LEU A 241 19.61 2.34 7.35
CA LEU A 241 20.69 3.10 6.71
C LEU A 241 21.68 3.73 7.70
N LYS A 242 21.32 3.89 8.98
CA LYS A 242 22.17 4.51 9.99
C LYS A 242 23.51 3.78 10.13
N GLY A 243 24.59 4.52 9.92
CA GLY A 243 25.96 3.99 9.98
C GLY A 243 26.35 3.10 8.79
N ARG A 244 25.49 2.98 7.76
CA ARG A 244 25.77 2.25 6.52
C ARG A 244 25.95 3.22 5.35
N LYS A 245 26.42 2.69 4.22
CA LYS A 245 26.56 3.43 2.96
C LYS A 245 25.84 2.70 1.84
N VAL A 246 25.07 3.44 1.07
CA VAL A 246 24.52 3.00 -0.22
C VAL A 246 25.68 2.71 -1.16
N ASN A 247 25.55 1.65 -1.96
CA ASN A 247 26.54 1.34 -2.98
C ASN A 247 26.61 2.50 -4.00
N PRO A 248 27.79 3.03 -4.36
CA PRO A 248 27.91 4.19 -5.25
C PRO A 248 27.33 3.98 -6.66
N LYS A 249 27.07 2.73 -7.06
CA LYS A 249 26.41 2.39 -8.34
C LYS A 249 24.87 2.35 -8.24
N VAL A 250 24.29 2.54 -7.06
CA VAL A 250 22.85 2.45 -6.82
C VAL A 250 22.30 3.82 -6.46
N ARG A 251 21.41 4.35 -7.29
CA ARG A 251 20.69 5.60 -7.00
C ARG A 251 19.60 5.32 -5.96
N THR A 252 19.72 5.88 -4.77
CA THR A 252 18.69 5.69 -3.72
C THR A 252 17.97 7.01 -3.48
N LEU A 253 16.67 7.06 -3.70
CA LEU A 253 15.84 8.24 -3.46
C LEU A 253 14.96 8.01 -2.23
N VAL A 254 14.88 9.02 -1.36
CA VAL A 254 13.98 9.06 -0.22
C VAL A 254 13.05 10.26 -0.35
N VAL A 255 11.76 9.99 -0.43
CA VAL A 255 10.71 10.97 -0.76
C VAL A 255 9.63 10.96 0.33
N PRO A 256 9.51 12.03 1.13
CA PRO A 256 8.47 12.14 2.15
C PRO A 256 7.06 12.23 1.54
N GLY A 257 6.07 11.68 2.24
CA GLY A 257 4.68 11.67 1.76
C GLY A 257 3.94 13.00 1.83
N SER A 258 4.46 13.96 2.60
CA SER A 258 3.92 15.32 2.67
C SER A 258 4.97 16.30 3.20
N MET A 259 4.70 17.60 3.05
CA MET A 259 5.56 18.65 3.63
C MET A 259 5.65 18.55 5.15
N GLN A 260 4.54 18.21 5.83
CA GLN A 260 4.54 18.02 7.29
C GLN A 260 5.41 16.84 7.72
N ILE A 261 5.34 15.72 6.99
CA ILE A 261 6.20 14.55 7.25
C ILE A 261 7.67 14.90 7.01
N LYS A 262 7.95 15.67 5.94
CA LYS A 262 9.31 16.14 5.64
C LYS A 262 9.86 17.01 6.77
N GLU A 263 9.12 18.02 7.20
CA GLU A 263 9.51 18.92 8.30
C GLU A 263 9.77 18.13 9.58
N GLN A 264 8.89 17.19 9.92
CA GLN A 264 9.06 16.34 11.09
C GLN A 264 10.30 15.43 10.97
N ALA A 265 10.51 14.79 9.82
CA ALA A 265 11.67 13.95 9.57
C ALA A 265 12.99 14.73 9.66
N GLN A 266 13.00 15.99 9.22
CA GLN A 266 14.15 16.89 9.35
C GLN A 266 14.38 17.34 10.79
N ALA A 267 13.31 17.61 11.54
CA ALA A 267 13.40 17.91 12.97
C ALA A 267 13.97 16.73 13.77
N GLU A 268 13.67 15.49 13.37
CA GLU A 268 14.24 14.26 13.94
C GLU A 268 15.63 13.91 13.38
N GLY A 269 16.13 14.66 12.39
CA GLY A 269 17.44 14.46 11.77
C GLY A 269 17.55 13.23 10.85
N LEU A 270 16.42 12.66 10.42
CA LEU A 270 16.40 11.50 9.52
C LEU A 270 16.98 11.83 8.15
N ASP A 271 16.75 13.05 7.68
CA ASP A 271 17.29 13.57 6.41
C ASP A 271 18.83 13.57 6.39
N ARG A 272 19.48 13.77 7.54
CA ARG A 272 20.94 13.68 7.68
C ARG A 272 21.39 12.24 7.57
N ILE A 273 20.71 11.31 8.25
CA ILE A 273 21.01 9.87 8.17
C ILE A 273 20.95 9.40 6.71
N PHE A 274 19.92 9.78 5.97
CA PHE A 274 19.78 9.42 4.56
C PHE A 274 20.91 9.98 3.69
N ARG A 275 21.21 11.28 3.80
CA ARG A 275 22.30 11.90 3.03
C ARG A 275 23.67 11.35 3.40
N GLU A 276 23.92 11.11 4.68
CA GLU A 276 25.14 10.48 5.15
C GLU A 276 25.29 9.07 4.59
N ALA A 277 24.20 8.31 4.46
CA ALA A 277 24.23 7.02 3.79
C ALA A 277 24.50 7.11 2.28
N GLY A 278 24.39 8.30 1.67
CA GLY A 278 24.53 8.51 0.23
C GLY A 278 23.20 8.44 -0.53
N ALA A 279 22.07 8.47 0.17
CA ALA A 279 20.75 8.57 -0.45
C ALA A 279 20.37 10.04 -0.73
N GLU A 280 19.57 10.23 -1.76
CA GLU A 280 19.02 11.51 -2.16
C GLU A 280 17.76 11.82 -1.35
N TRP A 281 17.84 12.83 -0.47
CA TRP A 281 16.66 13.35 0.22
C TRP A 281 15.92 14.36 -0.67
N ARG A 282 14.72 14.00 -1.13
CA ARG A 282 13.95 14.79 -2.11
C ARG A 282 12.88 15.69 -1.48
N GLU A 283 12.21 16.47 -2.32
CA GLU A 283 10.98 17.19 -1.96
C GLU A 283 9.80 16.24 -1.83
N ALA A 284 8.84 16.58 -0.97
CA ALA A 284 7.64 15.78 -0.79
C ALA A 284 6.78 15.81 -2.06
N GLY A 285 6.31 14.65 -2.50
CA GLY A 285 5.50 14.53 -3.70
C GLY A 285 5.44 13.10 -4.23
N CYS A 286 4.73 12.90 -5.35
CA CYS A 286 4.54 11.57 -5.91
C CYS A 286 5.80 10.96 -6.51
N SER A 287 6.78 11.78 -6.95
CA SER A 287 8.07 11.33 -7.48
C SER A 287 7.93 10.15 -8.46
N MET A 288 8.69 9.06 -8.29
CA MET A 288 8.68 7.88 -9.15
C MET A 288 7.35 7.12 -9.19
N CYS A 289 6.37 7.41 -8.33
CA CYS A 289 5.05 6.77 -8.43
C CYS A 289 4.31 7.16 -9.71
N ILE A 290 4.50 8.38 -10.20
CA ILE A 290 3.89 8.90 -11.44
C ILE A 290 4.87 9.71 -12.30
N ALA A 291 6.13 9.78 -11.88
CA ALA A 291 7.26 10.42 -12.54
C ALA A 291 7.07 11.89 -12.98
N MET A 292 6.10 12.61 -12.40
CA MET A 292 5.75 13.99 -12.79
C MET A 292 6.87 15.01 -12.55
N ASN A 293 7.81 14.70 -11.66
CA ASN A 293 8.94 15.56 -11.33
C ASN A 293 10.24 15.17 -12.07
N GLY A 294 10.17 14.23 -13.02
CA GLY A 294 11.32 13.74 -13.78
C GLY A 294 12.10 12.61 -13.12
N ASP A 295 11.70 12.14 -11.92
CA ASP A 295 12.28 10.93 -11.33
C ASP A 295 11.77 9.70 -12.11
N GLN A 296 12.60 9.22 -13.04
CA GLN A 296 12.30 8.10 -13.94
C GLN A 296 13.42 7.06 -13.90
N LEU A 297 13.10 5.88 -14.44
CA LEU A 297 14.07 4.84 -14.76
C LEU A 297 14.52 4.98 -16.22
N ALA A 298 15.78 4.70 -16.48
CA ALA A 298 16.28 4.52 -17.83
C ALA A 298 16.00 3.08 -18.32
N PRO A 299 15.90 2.86 -19.64
CA PRO A 299 15.77 1.50 -20.19
C PRO A 299 16.86 0.57 -19.67
N GLY A 300 16.45 -0.58 -19.13
CA GLY A 300 17.34 -1.59 -18.55
C GLY A 300 17.72 -1.36 -17.08
N GLU A 301 17.29 -0.26 -16.46
CA GLU A 301 17.45 -0.10 -15.01
C GLU A 301 16.42 -0.93 -14.24
N LEU A 302 16.88 -1.66 -13.23
CA LEU A 302 16.04 -2.36 -12.28
C LEU A 302 15.89 -1.54 -11.00
N ALA A 303 14.65 -1.38 -10.55
CA ALA A 303 14.33 -0.65 -9.32
C ALA A 303 13.68 -1.54 -8.26
N VAL A 304 14.02 -1.29 -7.00
CA VAL A 304 13.24 -1.75 -5.85
C VAL A 304 12.53 -0.54 -5.26
N SER A 305 11.22 -0.64 -5.09
CA SER A 305 10.37 0.51 -4.79
C SER A 305 9.35 0.18 -3.72
N THR A 306 9.13 1.11 -2.79
CA THR A 306 8.03 1.05 -1.82
C THR A 306 6.68 1.48 -2.41
N SER A 307 6.66 1.83 -3.71
CA SER A 307 5.45 2.19 -4.45
C SER A 307 4.42 1.05 -4.48
N ASN A 308 3.18 1.39 -4.81
CA ASN A 308 2.06 0.47 -4.99
C ASN A 308 1.96 -0.09 -6.42
N ARG A 309 2.68 0.48 -7.39
CA ARG A 309 2.59 0.08 -8.81
C ARG A 309 3.96 -0.23 -9.40
N ASN A 310 3.97 -1.23 -10.28
CA ASN A 310 5.12 -1.72 -11.05
C ASN A 310 4.71 -2.10 -12.49
N PHE A 311 3.73 -1.40 -13.06
CA PHE A 311 3.34 -1.58 -14.46
C PHE A 311 4.46 -1.09 -15.40
N GLU A 312 4.56 -1.68 -16.59
CA GLU A 312 5.54 -1.27 -17.61
C GLU A 312 5.35 0.21 -18.00
N GLY A 313 6.44 0.97 -18.02
CA GLY A 313 6.48 2.41 -18.30
C GLY A 313 7.38 3.16 -17.35
#